data_AF-A0A8H6YJB7-F1
#
_entry.id   AF-A0A8H6YJB7-F1
#
_cell.length_a   1.000
_cell.length_b   1.000
_cell.length_c   1.000
_cell.angle_alpha   90.00
_cell.angle_beta   90.00
_cell.angle_gamma   90.00
#
_symmetry.space_group_name_H-M   'P 1'
#
loop_
_entity.id
_entity.type
_entity.pdbx_description
1 polymer ?
#
loop_
_entity_poly.entity_id
_entity_poly.type
_entity_poly.pdbx_seq_one_letter_code
_entity_poly.pdbx_strand_id
1 'polypeptide(L)'
;MQLLRPLFGLAALQHSAHATQFSFSTPTVSTSSIQWTDLTAPPDANATSQLIFDAVNAVLQHWPHTRYRNGHTIIPGTVPVGTLLYHGRQDRELPRTPEWTSVDPEHSFPFAGDSTTDANTTAEGCWQHTLVTTRPLKVLYFDGSSAANIKEGGTLDMQDLLIWGKVDPARWVDERERLDDLCAWGNDFGLDGFVRMEMDFEIMLCDFSQGVELISTDYLAALWSRHITPPLQRHTALSLDTTSSADNLSGPNDRIVADILRFETIHAGSWHNQYPGDTRFKLDLTGLVSFYDTTLAPSLIPARRGKERWDHRPAGISATDLTAVKARVGEVLTRGPDSDGSGIDWQASFHVIVDRYADRLETLAYLLNTTTPDTVSERARLIQTQLRIMLTPYILYTARPTPGRSSTASDSDTWALPVWKGCATKHTAHIHASPTLQSRMTVSERLLLTALDKTNREICRVVVKMWAAGVHAGLDPFIPLESDDGHATTLALQDSLRVVHDWRADADRLMSWLDWAVWVKCRPACGVEEMCYLPTWPFFWHEGRKDERWERPQPRCIRRFEPYSQL
;
A
#
# COMPACT_ATOMS: atom_id res chain seq x y z
N MET A 1 -45.82 -63.18 27.81
CA MET A 1 -46.25 -61.81 27.47
C MET A 1 -45.17 -60.87 27.99
N GLN A 2 -44.59 -60.07 27.09
CA GLN A 2 -43.70 -58.93 27.33
C GLN A 2 -42.25 -59.14 27.81
N LEU A 3 -41.36 -58.52 27.01
CA LEU A 3 -40.08 -57.87 27.32
C LEU A 3 -38.83 -58.74 27.55
N LEU A 4 -38.13 -59.00 26.42
CA LEU A 4 -36.72 -59.36 26.37
C LEU A 4 -35.85 -58.10 26.50
N ARG A 5 -35.05 -58.02 27.56
CA ARG A 5 -33.78 -57.27 27.61
C ARG A 5 -32.69 -58.28 28.01
N PRO A 6 -31.67 -58.54 27.18
CA PRO A 6 -30.51 -59.29 27.64
C PRO A 6 -29.45 -58.36 28.22
N LEU A 7 -28.99 -58.72 29.40
CA LEU A 7 -27.73 -58.32 30.01
C LEU A 7 -26.58 -58.70 29.06
N PHE A 8 -25.74 -57.73 28.70
CA PHE A 8 -24.42 -58.02 28.15
C PHE A 8 -23.36 -57.46 29.11
N GLY A 9 -22.62 -58.39 29.72
CA GLY A 9 -21.42 -58.11 30.49
C GLY A 9 -20.32 -57.58 29.57
N LEU A 10 -19.70 -56.48 29.98
CA LEU A 10 -18.50 -55.95 29.37
C LEU A 10 -17.29 -56.76 29.88
N ALA A 11 -16.70 -57.55 28.98
CA ALA A 11 -15.34 -58.04 29.15
C ALA A 11 -14.37 -56.85 29.05
N ALA A 12 -13.56 -56.66 30.08
CA ALA A 12 -12.51 -55.65 30.11
C ALA A 12 -11.36 -56.08 29.19
N LEU A 13 -11.20 -55.39 28.06
CA LEU A 13 -9.95 -55.37 27.29
C LEU A 13 -9.13 -54.18 27.78
N GLN A 14 -8.14 -54.44 28.63
CA GLN A 14 -7.08 -53.47 28.94
C GLN A 14 -6.25 -53.25 27.68
N HIS A 15 -6.51 -52.15 26.98
CA HIS A 15 -5.53 -51.55 26.08
C HIS A 15 -4.80 -50.45 26.87
N SER A 16 -3.53 -50.70 27.16
CA SER A 16 -2.59 -49.73 27.69
C SER A 16 -2.34 -48.66 26.62
N ALA A 17 -3.16 -47.61 26.62
CA ALA A 17 -2.87 -46.42 25.84
C ALA A 17 -1.73 -45.66 26.52
N HIS A 18 -0.51 -45.82 26.00
CA HIS A 18 0.57 -44.87 26.30
C HIS A 18 0.16 -43.52 25.73
N ALA A 19 -0.43 -42.67 26.58
CA ALA A 19 -0.60 -41.26 26.29
C ALA A 19 0.78 -40.62 26.30
N THR A 20 1.37 -40.45 25.12
CA THR A 20 2.46 -39.50 24.93
C THR A 20 1.90 -38.10 25.20
N GLN A 21 2.16 -37.59 26.40
CA GLN A 21 1.96 -36.17 26.70
C GLN A 21 2.87 -35.37 25.78
N PHE A 22 2.30 -34.76 24.75
CA PHE A 22 2.96 -33.67 24.05
C PHE A 22 3.02 -32.49 25.03
N SER A 23 4.19 -32.24 25.61
CA SER A 23 4.47 -30.97 26.26
C SER A 23 4.33 -29.87 25.22
N PHE A 24 3.26 -29.08 25.32
CA PHE A 24 3.19 -27.79 24.65
C PHE A 24 4.16 -26.84 25.37
N SER A 25 5.42 -26.90 24.99
CA SER A 25 6.38 -25.85 25.29
C SER A 25 5.92 -24.61 24.52
N THR A 26 5.39 -23.60 25.20
CA THR A 26 5.30 -22.25 24.62
C THR A 26 6.70 -21.83 24.21
N PRO A 27 6.98 -21.53 22.93
CA PRO A 27 8.30 -21.08 22.54
C PRO A 27 8.56 -19.75 23.23
N THR A 28 9.48 -19.74 24.19
CA THR A 28 10.06 -18.53 24.75
C THR A 28 10.95 -17.93 23.66
N VAL A 29 10.43 -16.94 22.95
CA VAL A 29 11.20 -16.17 21.97
C VAL A 29 12.41 -15.56 22.68
N SER A 30 13.61 -15.92 22.23
CA SER A 30 14.84 -15.18 22.54
C SER A 30 14.87 -13.91 21.68
N THR A 31 14.11 -12.90 22.10
CA THR A 31 14.19 -11.52 21.56
C THR A 31 15.43 -10.83 22.15
N SER A 32 16.62 -11.07 21.63
CA SER A 32 17.85 -10.55 22.23
C SER A 32 18.08 -9.03 22.06
N SER A 33 17.07 -8.25 21.67
CA SER A 33 17.19 -6.78 21.60
C SER A 33 15.91 -5.97 21.87
N ILE A 34 14.77 -6.58 22.20
CA ILE A 34 13.51 -5.85 22.37
C ILE A 34 13.07 -5.88 23.84
N GLN A 35 13.18 -4.73 24.51
CA GLN A 35 12.63 -4.55 25.86
C GLN A 35 11.13 -4.27 25.80
N TRP A 36 10.35 -5.13 26.47
CA TRP A 36 8.90 -4.98 26.69
C TRP A 36 8.63 -4.33 28.05
N THR A 37 9.29 -3.20 28.31
CA THR A 37 9.33 -2.60 29.65
C THR A 37 8.60 -1.28 29.74
N ASP A 38 8.38 -0.62 28.60
CA ASP A 38 7.81 0.73 28.57
C ASP A 38 6.72 0.83 27.50
N LEU A 39 5.46 0.94 27.96
CA LEU A 39 4.29 1.19 27.11
C LEU A 39 4.19 2.64 26.64
N THR A 40 4.98 3.55 27.22
CA THR A 40 4.96 4.99 26.91
C THR A 40 5.96 5.37 25.84
N ALA A 41 7.06 4.61 25.68
CA ALA A 41 8.09 4.85 24.69
C ALA A 41 7.55 4.73 23.24
N PRO A 42 7.53 5.83 22.45
CA PRO A 42 7.16 5.76 21.04
C PRO A 42 8.28 5.14 20.19
N PRO A 43 8.02 4.81 18.91
CA PRO A 43 9.06 4.40 17.98
C PRO A 43 10.12 5.49 17.78
N ASP A 44 11.30 5.10 17.31
CA ASP A 44 12.34 6.05 16.91
C ASP A 44 11.81 7.03 15.85
N ALA A 45 12.14 8.31 15.96
CA ALA A 45 11.69 9.33 15.01
C ALA A 45 12.20 9.10 13.57
N ASN A 46 13.27 8.32 13.41
CA ASN A 46 13.82 7.91 12.12
C ASN A 46 13.36 6.49 11.72
N ALA A 47 12.40 5.88 12.43
CA ALA A 47 11.85 4.59 12.07
C ALA A 47 11.15 4.66 10.70
N THR A 48 11.43 3.68 9.85
CA THR A 48 10.86 3.57 8.49
C THR A 48 10.04 2.30 8.29
N SER A 49 9.89 1.47 9.33
CA SER A 49 9.19 0.18 9.27
C SER A 49 7.74 0.30 8.82
N GLN A 50 7.04 1.35 9.25
CA GLN A 50 5.69 1.68 8.82
C GLN A 50 5.61 2.11 7.35
N LEU A 51 6.67 2.72 6.81
CA LEU A 51 6.74 3.14 5.42
C LEU A 51 6.98 1.93 4.50
N ILE A 52 7.85 1.01 4.91
CA ILE A 52 8.05 -0.28 4.23
C ILE A 52 6.77 -1.12 4.33
N PHE A 53 6.13 -1.12 5.51
CA PHE A 53 4.85 -1.79 5.72
C PHE A 53 3.80 -1.30 4.74
N ASP A 54 3.61 0.02 4.66
CA ASP A 54 2.60 0.58 3.77
C ASP A 54 2.95 0.39 2.29
N ALA A 55 4.23 0.47 1.90
CA ALA A 55 4.66 0.20 0.52
C ALA A 55 4.30 -1.24 0.07
N VAL A 56 4.51 -2.23 0.93
CA VAL A 56 4.16 -3.64 0.66
C VAL A 56 2.64 -3.83 0.64
N ASN A 57 1.92 -3.17 1.54
CA ASN A 57 0.46 -3.18 1.57
C ASN A 57 -0.16 -2.43 0.36
N ALA A 58 0.60 -1.56 -0.31
CA ALA A 58 0.14 -0.75 -1.43
C ALA A 58 0.41 -1.39 -2.80
N VAL A 59 1.31 -2.38 -2.90
CA VAL A 59 1.78 -2.90 -4.19
C VAL A 59 0.62 -3.24 -5.12
N LEU A 60 0.77 -2.85 -6.38
CA LEU A 60 -0.20 -3.07 -7.46
C LEU A 60 -1.58 -2.41 -7.25
N GLN A 61 -1.76 -1.54 -6.24
CA GLN A 61 -2.99 -0.76 -6.07
C GLN A 61 -2.82 0.66 -6.58
N HIS A 62 -3.82 1.17 -7.31
CA HIS A 62 -3.79 2.52 -7.85
C HIS A 62 -3.89 3.59 -6.73
N TRP A 63 -4.92 3.54 -5.87
CA TRP A 63 -5.23 4.59 -4.88
C TRP A 63 -4.09 4.95 -3.92
N PRO A 64 -3.39 3.99 -3.27
CA PRO A 64 -2.31 4.31 -2.34
C PRO A 64 -1.10 4.92 -3.05
N HIS A 65 -0.84 4.52 -4.29
CA HIS A 65 0.25 5.04 -5.09
C HIS A 65 -0.09 6.40 -5.72
N THR A 66 -1.36 6.67 -6.05
CA THR A 66 -1.83 8.02 -6.39
C THR A 66 -1.64 8.99 -5.23
N ARG A 67 -1.91 8.53 -4.01
CA ARG A 67 -1.61 9.27 -2.78
C ARG A 67 -0.09 9.43 -2.68
N TYR A 68 0.67 8.39 -2.39
CA TYR A 68 2.13 8.51 -2.29
C TYR A 68 2.81 8.27 -3.62
N ARG A 69 2.69 9.26 -4.51
CA ARG A 69 3.20 9.25 -5.89
C ARG A 69 4.70 8.96 -6.02
N ASN A 70 5.50 9.40 -5.05
CA ASN A 70 6.95 9.19 -5.07
C ASN A 70 7.29 7.81 -4.52
N GLY A 71 7.55 6.89 -5.44
CA GLY A 71 7.97 5.53 -5.12
C GLY A 71 9.31 5.47 -4.39
N HIS A 72 9.47 4.44 -3.57
CA HIS A 72 10.67 4.13 -2.79
C HIS A 72 10.98 2.62 -2.77
N THR A 73 10.31 1.83 -3.60
CA THR A 73 10.42 0.37 -3.59
C THR A 73 10.49 -0.16 -5.02
N ILE A 74 11.50 -1.01 -5.24
CA ILE A 74 11.73 -1.73 -6.50
C ILE A 74 11.52 -3.22 -6.21
N ILE A 75 10.72 -3.89 -7.02
CA ILE A 75 10.34 -5.29 -6.78
C ILE A 75 10.44 -6.08 -8.09
N PRO A 76 11.25 -7.16 -8.16
CA PRO A 76 11.20 -8.08 -9.29
C PRO A 76 9.81 -8.71 -9.41
N GLY A 77 9.38 -9.05 -10.62
CA GLY A 77 8.08 -9.67 -10.82
C GLY A 77 7.99 -10.44 -12.12
N THR A 78 6.82 -11.03 -12.32
CA THR A 78 6.48 -11.73 -13.56
C THR A 78 5.09 -11.36 -14.05
N VAL A 79 4.92 -11.33 -15.36
CA VAL A 79 3.61 -11.33 -16.01
C VAL A 79 3.32 -12.78 -16.45
N PRO A 80 2.30 -13.45 -15.91
CA PRO A 80 1.98 -14.84 -16.25
C PRO A 80 1.68 -15.05 -17.74
N VAL A 81 1.74 -16.31 -18.19
CA VAL A 81 1.31 -16.74 -19.54
C VAL A 81 -0.19 -16.49 -19.71
N GLY A 82 -0.59 -16.06 -20.91
CA GLY A 82 -1.99 -15.83 -21.25
C GLY A 82 -2.52 -14.46 -20.82
N THR A 83 -1.68 -13.58 -20.30
CA THR A 83 -2.05 -12.20 -19.99
C THR A 83 -2.15 -11.40 -21.29
N LEU A 84 -3.26 -10.69 -21.48
CA LEU A 84 -3.43 -9.77 -22.60
C LEU A 84 -2.75 -8.44 -22.31
N LEU A 85 -2.03 -7.92 -23.31
CA LEU A 85 -1.41 -6.60 -23.30
C LEU A 85 -1.94 -5.82 -24.50
N TYR A 86 -2.19 -4.53 -24.32
CA TYR A 86 -2.77 -3.67 -25.35
C TYR A 86 -1.80 -2.54 -25.70
N HIS A 87 -1.73 -2.18 -26.98
CA HIS A 87 -0.87 -1.11 -27.46
C HIS A 87 -1.56 -0.30 -28.58
N GLY A 88 -1.84 0.97 -28.30
CA GLY A 88 -2.37 1.92 -29.28
C GLY A 88 -1.27 2.53 -30.15
N ARG A 89 -1.52 2.65 -31.46
CA ARG A 89 -0.62 3.23 -32.46
C ARG A 89 -1.37 3.97 -33.57
N GLN A 90 -0.61 4.75 -34.33
CA GLN A 90 -1.08 5.41 -35.57
C GLN A 90 -0.93 4.52 -36.81
N ASP A 91 -0.08 3.51 -36.73
CA ASP A 91 0.19 2.57 -37.80
C ASP A 91 -0.21 1.15 -37.41
N ARG A 92 -0.31 0.27 -38.42
CA ARG A 92 -0.69 -1.14 -38.24
C ARG A 92 0.52 -2.02 -37.89
N GLU A 93 1.72 -1.45 -37.83
CA GLU A 93 2.95 -2.23 -37.72
C GLU A 93 3.26 -2.53 -36.25
N LEU A 94 3.68 -3.77 -35.99
CA LEU A 94 4.16 -4.13 -34.65
C LEU A 94 5.47 -3.36 -34.36
N PRO A 95 5.62 -2.79 -33.15
CA PRO A 95 6.83 -2.05 -32.78
C PRO A 95 8.09 -2.89 -32.97
N ARG A 96 9.15 -2.24 -33.50
CA ARG A 96 10.50 -2.83 -33.61
C ARG A 96 11.46 -2.31 -32.55
N THR A 97 10.98 -1.44 -31.70
CA THR A 97 11.70 -0.78 -30.61
C THR A 97 10.92 -1.00 -29.32
N PRO A 98 11.57 -0.84 -28.14
CA PRO A 98 10.86 -0.82 -26.87
C PRO A 98 9.70 0.18 -26.89
N GLU A 99 8.52 -0.18 -26.39
CA GLU A 99 7.34 0.70 -26.32
C GLU A 99 6.42 0.32 -25.14
N TRP A 100 5.40 1.15 -24.88
CA TRP A 100 4.46 0.96 -23.78
C TRP A 100 3.30 0.06 -24.18
N THR A 101 2.96 -0.86 -23.29
CA THR A 101 1.73 -1.64 -23.35
C THR A 101 0.95 -1.41 -22.07
N SER A 102 -0.37 -1.43 -22.13
CA SER A 102 -1.21 -1.45 -20.94
C SER A 102 -1.82 -2.84 -20.77
N VAL A 103 -2.40 -3.06 -19.60
CA VAL A 103 -3.14 -4.28 -19.30
C VAL A 103 -4.65 -4.10 -19.48
N ASP A 104 -5.13 -2.86 -19.51
CA ASP A 104 -6.51 -2.50 -19.85
C ASP A 104 -6.56 -1.71 -21.18
N PRO A 105 -7.46 -2.08 -22.11
CA PRO A 105 -7.48 -1.47 -23.45
C PRO A 105 -7.79 0.03 -23.42
N GLU A 106 -8.61 0.49 -22.48
CA GLU A 106 -8.94 1.90 -22.25
C GLU A 106 -7.67 2.73 -22.01
N HIS A 107 -6.71 2.18 -21.27
CA HIS A 107 -5.42 2.80 -20.99
C HIS A 107 -4.44 2.74 -22.19
N SER A 108 -4.59 1.77 -23.10
CA SER A 108 -3.73 1.71 -24.30
C SER A 108 -4.10 2.74 -25.36
N PHE A 109 -5.36 3.17 -25.36
CA PHE A 109 -5.93 4.00 -26.41
C PHE A 109 -5.20 5.35 -26.55
N PRO A 110 -4.84 6.05 -25.46
CA PRO A 110 -4.03 7.26 -25.52
C PRO A 110 -2.63 7.10 -26.15
N PHE A 111 -2.05 5.89 -26.18
CA PHE A 111 -0.72 5.66 -26.77
C PHE A 111 -0.68 5.92 -28.28
N ALA A 112 -1.83 5.84 -28.96
CA ALA A 112 -1.90 6.14 -30.37
C ALA A 112 -1.59 7.61 -30.72
N GLY A 113 -1.59 8.52 -29.75
CA GLY A 113 -1.16 9.92 -29.94
C GLY A 113 -1.96 10.71 -30.99
N ASP A 114 -1.49 11.94 -31.27
CA ASP A 114 -2.04 12.88 -32.26
C ASP A 114 -1.22 12.86 -33.57
N SER A 115 -1.91 12.93 -34.70
CA SER A 115 -1.39 13.02 -36.07
C SER A 115 -0.83 14.43 -36.33
N THR A 116 0.35 14.75 -35.76
CA THR A 116 1.00 16.05 -36.04
C THR A 116 2.03 15.99 -37.18
N THR A 117 2.35 14.81 -37.72
CA THR A 117 3.33 14.69 -38.80
C THR A 117 2.76 14.90 -40.20
N ASP A 118 1.44 14.89 -40.37
CA ASP A 118 0.81 15.20 -41.64
C ASP A 118 -0.51 15.95 -41.42
N ALA A 119 -0.50 17.27 -41.66
CA ALA A 119 -1.73 18.07 -41.79
C ALA A 119 -2.64 17.62 -42.96
N ASN A 120 -2.24 16.57 -43.68
CA ASN A 120 -2.93 15.94 -44.80
C ASN A 120 -3.44 14.51 -44.50
N THR A 121 -3.14 13.90 -43.35
CA THR A 121 -3.65 12.57 -43.01
C THR A 121 -5.01 12.66 -42.31
N THR A 122 -6.01 12.10 -42.97
CA THR A 122 -7.41 11.94 -42.52
C THR A 122 -7.58 10.74 -41.59
N ALA A 123 -6.56 10.38 -40.80
CA ALA A 123 -6.59 9.18 -39.96
C ALA A 123 -7.53 9.42 -38.76
N GLU A 124 -8.80 9.09 -38.95
CA GLU A 124 -9.90 9.18 -37.99
C GLU A 124 -9.98 7.95 -37.05
N GLY A 125 -8.88 7.20 -36.88
CA GLY A 125 -8.85 5.93 -36.13
C GLY A 125 -7.53 5.65 -35.42
N CYS A 126 -7.60 4.75 -34.44
CA CYS A 126 -6.48 4.28 -33.62
C CYS A 126 -6.27 2.79 -33.89
N TRP A 127 -5.05 2.38 -34.27
CA TRP A 127 -4.73 0.95 -34.34
C TRP A 127 -4.46 0.44 -32.93
N GLN A 128 -5.21 -0.55 -32.49
CA GLN A 128 -4.97 -1.23 -31.23
C GLN A 128 -4.46 -2.64 -31.50
N HIS A 129 -3.25 -2.91 -31.02
CA HIS A 129 -2.69 -4.24 -30.97
C HIS A 129 -3.10 -4.93 -29.68
N THR A 130 -3.64 -6.14 -29.80
CA THR A 130 -3.82 -7.05 -28.67
C THR A 130 -2.74 -8.10 -28.74
N LEU A 131 -1.89 -8.15 -27.73
CA LEU A 131 -0.81 -9.11 -27.56
C LEU A 131 -1.17 -10.09 -26.44
N VAL A 132 -0.65 -11.30 -26.49
CA VAL A 132 -0.73 -12.26 -25.38
C VAL A 132 0.67 -12.69 -24.97
N THR A 133 0.91 -12.81 -23.66
CA THR A 133 2.16 -13.39 -23.15
C THR A 133 2.22 -14.90 -23.42
N THR A 134 3.30 -15.36 -24.06
CA THR A 134 3.51 -16.78 -24.44
C THR A 134 4.38 -17.55 -23.45
N ARG A 135 5.11 -16.83 -22.59
CA ARG A 135 5.85 -17.32 -21.42
C ARG A 135 5.73 -16.30 -20.29
N PRO A 136 6.10 -16.65 -19.04
CA PRO A 136 6.22 -15.64 -18.00
C PRO A 136 7.22 -14.56 -18.44
N LEU A 137 6.77 -13.31 -18.49
CA LEU A 137 7.67 -12.17 -18.75
C LEU A 137 8.35 -11.77 -17.45
N LYS A 138 9.67 -11.65 -17.44
CA LYS A 138 10.44 -11.17 -16.30
C LYS A 138 10.41 -9.65 -16.29
N VAL A 139 9.83 -9.05 -15.25
CA VAL A 139 9.65 -7.60 -15.17
C VAL A 139 10.24 -7.02 -13.89
N LEU A 140 10.52 -5.72 -13.90
CA LEU A 140 10.88 -4.96 -12.70
C LEU A 140 9.80 -3.92 -12.41
N TYR A 141 9.24 -3.95 -11.21
CA TYR A 141 8.18 -3.04 -10.77
C TYR A 141 8.75 -1.85 -10.00
N PHE A 142 8.26 -0.66 -10.34
CA PHE A 142 8.51 0.59 -9.62
C PHE A 142 7.23 1.04 -8.92
N ASP A 143 7.22 1.09 -7.58
CA ASP A 143 6.06 1.56 -6.82
C ASP A 143 5.80 3.07 -6.99
N GLY A 144 4.67 3.54 -6.46
CA GLY A 144 4.22 4.93 -6.65
C GLY A 144 3.62 5.17 -8.04
N SER A 145 3.34 6.43 -8.35
CA SER A 145 2.91 6.85 -9.69
C SER A 145 4.13 7.01 -10.60
N SER A 146 4.89 5.93 -10.77
CA SER A 146 6.19 5.89 -11.43
C SER A 146 6.16 6.08 -12.95
N ALA A 147 4.97 6.15 -13.57
CA ALA A 147 4.80 6.60 -14.96
C ALA A 147 4.36 8.07 -15.06
N ALA A 148 4.09 8.76 -13.94
CA ALA A 148 3.62 10.13 -13.97
C ALA A 148 4.74 11.13 -14.26
N ASN A 149 4.65 11.85 -15.38
CA ASN A 149 5.64 12.86 -15.80
C ASN A 149 5.41 14.20 -15.10
N ILE A 150 5.77 14.25 -13.82
CA ILE A 150 5.58 15.44 -12.98
C ILE A 150 6.91 16.19 -12.89
N LYS A 151 6.97 17.38 -13.50
CA LYS A 151 8.14 18.27 -13.39
C LYS A 151 8.47 18.54 -11.92
N GLU A 152 9.70 18.25 -11.52
CA GLU A 152 10.18 18.35 -10.13
C GLU A 152 9.40 17.48 -9.10
N GLY A 153 8.54 16.55 -9.55
CA GLY A 153 7.62 15.79 -8.72
C GLY A 153 8.22 14.65 -7.91
N GLY A 154 9.24 13.97 -8.44
CA GLY A 154 9.93 12.85 -7.79
C GLY A 154 9.46 11.45 -8.19
N THR A 155 8.42 11.35 -9.02
CA THR A 155 7.79 10.11 -9.49
C THR A 155 8.74 9.22 -10.31
N LEU A 156 9.66 9.83 -11.05
CA LEU A 156 10.63 9.15 -11.91
C LEU A 156 11.97 8.83 -11.22
N ASP A 157 12.17 9.28 -9.96
CA ASP A 157 13.47 9.25 -9.28
C ASP A 157 14.11 7.87 -9.25
N MET A 158 13.33 6.81 -8.99
CA MET A 158 13.86 5.45 -8.89
C MET A 158 14.45 4.94 -10.22
N GLN A 159 13.77 5.23 -11.32
CA GLN A 159 14.19 4.84 -12.66
C GLN A 159 15.48 5.58 -13.03
N ASP A 160 15.49 6.91 -12.86
CA ASP A 160 16.63 7.77 -13.17
C ASP A 160 17.87 7.42 -12.33
N LEU A 161 17.69 7.17 -11.02
CA LEU A 161 18.79 6.73 -10.15
C LEU A 161 19.35 5.38 -10.57
N LEU A 162 18.50 4.45 -11.02
CA LEU A 162 18.92 3.12 -11.45
C LEU A 162 19.77 3.19 -12.72
N ILE A 163 19.31 3.90 -13.75
CA ILE A 163 19.99 3.93 -15.07
C ILE A 163 21.05 5.03 -15.18
N TRP A 164 20.80 6.24 -14.68
CA TRP A 164 21.69 7.40 -14.83
C TRP A 164 22.52 7.72 -13.58
N GLY A 165 22.19 7.11 -12.44
CA GLY A 165 22.93 7.31 -11.18
C GLY A 165 22.69 8.69 -10.54
N LYS A 166 21.75 9.47 -11.07
CA LYS A 166 21.35 10.79 -10.57
C LYS A 166 19.96 11.14 -11.11
N VAL A 167 19.27 12.03 -10.42
CA VAL A 167 18.02 12.63 -10.91
C VAL A 167 18.35 13.96 -11.57
N ASP A 168 17.89 14.16 -12.80
CA ASP A 168 17.96 15.43 -13.51
C ASP A 168 16.55 15.97 -13.75
N PRO A 169 16.11 17.03 -13.05
CA PRO A 169 14.77 17.58 -13.21
C PRO A 169 14.41 18.03 -14.63
N ALA A 170 15.40 18.26 -15.50
CA ALA A 170 15.15 18.61 -16.90
C ALA A 170 14.64 17.42 -17.72
N ARG A 171 14.92 16.19 -17.29
CA ARG A 171 14.60 14.93 -18.00
C ARG A 171 13.22 14.36 -17.71
N TRP A 172 12.34 15.16 -17.11
CA TRP A 172 10.99 14.73 -16.71
C TRP A 172 10.08 14.35 -17.90
N VAL A 173 10.46 14.70 -19.14
CA VAL A 173 9.78 14.33 -20.39
C VAL A 173 10.56 13.33 -21.24
N ASP A 174 11.77 12.92 -20.82
CA ASP A 174 12.68 12.09 -21.61
C ASP A 174 12.33 10.60 -21.53
N GLU A 175 11.05 10.27 -21.63
CA GLU A 175 10.49 8.92 -21.47
C GLU A 175 11.06 7.92 -22.48
N ARG A 176 11.32 8.34 -23.71
CA ARG A 176 11.92 7.49 -24.74
C ARG A 176 13.36 7.09 -24.40
N GLU A 177 14.20 8.05 -24.05
CA GLU A 177 15.60 7.78 -23.66
C GLU A 177 15.64 6.94 -22.38
N ARG A 178 14.77 7.23 -21.41
CA ARG A 178 14.62 6.42 -20.18
C ARG A 178 14.24 4.98 -20.48
N LEU A 179 13.28 4.76 -21.38
CA LEU A 179 12.86 3.42 -21.80
C LEU A 179 14.01 2.67 -22.51
N ASP A 180 14.68 3.31 -23.46
CA ASP A 180 15.79 2.70 -24.20
C ASP A 180 16.94 2.32 -23.24
N ASP A 181 17.31 3.22 -22.32
CA ASP A 181 18.37 2.97 -21.33
C ASP A 181 17.97 1.93 -20.28
N LEU A 182 16.70 1.91 -19.86
CA LEU A 182 16.15 0.86 -18.98
C LEU A 182 16.22 -0.50 -19.65
N CYS A 183 15.79 -0.62 -20.91
CA CYS A 183 15.86 -1.88 -21.64
C CYS A 183 17.31 -2.32 -21.91
N ALA A 184 18.20 -1.39 -22.25
CA ALA A 184 19.62 -1.68 -22.40
C ALA A 184 20.24 -2.19 -21.07
N TRP A 185 19.94 -1.55 -19.94
CA TRP A 185 20.37 -1.99 -18.62
C TRP A 185 19.72 -3.32 -18.20
N GLY A 186 18.43 -3.50 -18.47
CA GLY A 186 17.65 -4.67 -18.09
C GLY A 186 18.03 -5.93 -18.86
N ASN A 187 18.59 -5.77 -20.06
CA ASN A 187 19.08 -6.87 -20.89
C ASN A 187 20.17 -7.71 -20.18
N ASP A 188 21.03 -7.08 -19.38
CA ASP A 188 22.05 -7.78 -18.57
C ASP A 188 21.43 -8.76 -17.55
N PHE A 189 20.16 -8.56 -17.21
CA PHE A 189 19.40 -9.36 -16.27
C PHE A 189 18.31 -10.20 -16.94
N GLY A 190 18.18 -10.14 -18.27
CA GLY A 190 17.11 -10.78 -19.03
C GLY A 190 15.71 -10.27 -18.66
N LEU A 191 15.58 -8.98 -18.38
CA LEU A 191 14.27 -8.34 -18.18
C LEU A 191 13.57 -8.17 -19.53
N ASP A 192 12.28 -8.52 -19.56
CA ASP A 192 11.39 -8.30 -20.70
C ASP A 192 10.74 -6.91 -20.66
N GLY A 193 10.65 -6.30 -19.48
CA GLY A 193 10.07 -4.96 -19.33
C GLY A 193 9.99 -4.45 -17.91
N PHE A 194 9.32 -3.30 -17.75
CA PHE A 194 9.19 -2.60 -16.47
C PHE A 194 7.74 -2.23 -16.21
N VAL A 195 7.25 -2.55 -15.03
CA VAL A 195 5.87 -2.24 -14.62
C VAL A 195 5.86 -0.97 -13.79
N ARG A 196 4.98 -0.06 -14.14
CA ARG A 196 4.80 1.23 -13.47
C ARG A 196 3.36 1.71 -13.58
N MET A 197 3.02 2.76 -12.84
CA MET A 197 1.63 3.21 -12.71
C MET A 197 1.53 4.72 -12.90
N GLU A 198 0.46 5.17 -13.57
CA GLU A 198 0.08 6.57 -13.71
C GLU A 198 -1.40 6.79 -13.29
N MET A 199 -2.30 6.56 -14.23
CA MET A 199 -3.76 6.49 -14.08
C MET A 199 -4.25 5.05 -14.01
N ASP A 200 -3.43 4.13 -14.52
CA ASP A 200 -3.57 2.68 -14.53
C ASP A 200 -2.16 2.07 -14.68
N PHE A 201 -2.01 0.75 -14.63
CA PHE A 201 -0.74 0.06 -14.80
C PHE A 201 -0.36 -0.09 -16.28
N GLU A 202 0.93 0.11 -16.54
CA GLU A 202 1.54 -0.13 -17.85
C GLU A 202 2.83 -0.93 -17.73
N ILE A 203 3.23 -1.53 -18.85
CA ILE A 203 4.50 -2.21 -19.05
C ILE A 203 5.25 -1.49 -20.15
N MET A 204 6.41 -0.95 -19.79
CA MET A 204 7.47 -0.62 -20.73
C MET A 204 8.08 -1.93 -21.25
N LEU A 205 7.62 -2.40 -22.41
CA LEU A 205 8.01 -3.67 -23.01
C LEU A 205 9.24 -3.47 -23.91
N CYS A 206 10.29 -4.26 -23.69
CA CYS A 206 11.56 -4.07 -24.38
C CYS A 206 11.63 -4.70 -25.78
N ASP A 207 10.89 -5.78 -26.03
CA ASP A 207 10.90 -6.48 -27.33
C ASP A 207 9.53 -7.13 -27.62
N PHE A 208 8.83 -6.60 -28.62
CA PHE A 208 7.52 -7.09 -29.07
C PHE A 208 7.60 -8.41 -29.86
N SER A 209 8.80 -8.91 -30.15
CA SER A 209 9.04 -10.21 -30.80
C SER A 209 9.37 -11.33 -29.82
N GLN A 210 9.55 -11.03 -28.53
CA GLN A 210 9.98 -12.00 -27.52
C GLN A 210 8.96 -12.11 -26.39
N GLY A 211 8.55 -13.34 -26.10
CA GLY A 211 7.65 -13.64 -24.97
C GLY A 211 6.21 -13.17 -25.13
N VAL A 212 5.86 -12.53 -26.25
CA VAL A 212 4.49 -12.14 -26.62
C VAL A 212 4.14 -12.60 -28.03
N GLU A 213 2.85 -12.72 -28.32
CA GLU A 213 2.29 -13.01 -29.64
C GLU A 213 1.17 -12.02 -29.97
N LEU A 214 1.15 -11.49 -31.20
CA LEU A 214 0.10 -10.60 -31.69
C LEU A 214 -1.17 -11.41 -32.01
N ILE A 215 -2.25 -11.13 -31.27
CA ILE A 215 -3.55 -11.79 -31.40
C ILE A 215 -4.48 -11.04 -32.36
N SER A 216 -4.56 -9.72 -32.23
CA SER A 216 -5.37 -8.88 -33.11
C SER A 216 -4.74 -7.53 -33.35
N THR A 217 -5.11 -6.93 -34.49
CA THR A 217 -4.80 -5.55 -34.83
C THR A 217 -6.07 -4.91 -35.35
N ASP A 218 -6.72 -4.14 -34.49
CA ASP A 218 -8.04 -3.56 -34.74
C ASP A 218 -7.91 -2.07 -35.02
N TYR A 219 -8.58 -1.57 -36.07
CA TYR A 219 -8.66 -0.14 -36.33
C TYR A 219 -9.89 0.42 -35.61
N LEU A 220 -9.67 0.91 -34.40
CA LEU A 220 -10.71 1.45 -33.53
C LEU A 220 -11.15 2.83 -34.03
N ALA A 221 -12.45 3.10 -33.88
CA ALA A 221 -13.00 4.42 -34.13
C ALA A 221 -12.32 5.40 -33.17
N ALA A 222 -11.48 6.28 -33.72
CA ALA A 222 -10.87 7.29 -32.90
C ALA A 222 -11.88 8.37 -32.63
N LEU A 223 -12.09 8.59 -31.34
CA LEU A 223 -12.82 9.71 -30.80
C LEU A 223 -11.99 11.02 -30.92
N TRP A 224 -10.75 10.97 -31.42
CA TRP A 224 -9.94 12.15 -31.73
C TRP A 224 -10.56 12.95 -32.87
N SER A 225 -11.30 14.01 -32.53
CA SER A 225 -11.74 14.99 -33.53
C SER A 225 -10.54 15.81 -34.02
N ARG A 226 -10.62 16.27 -35.28
CA ARG A 226 -9.55 16.94 -36.08
C ARG A 226 -8.90 18.18 -35.46
N HIS A 227 -9.29 18.56 -34.24
CA HIS A 227 -9.00 19.85 -33.61
C HIS A 227 -8.61 19.76 -32.13
N ILE A 228 -8.58 18.56 -31.53
CA ILE A 228 -8.06 18.38 -30.17
C ILE A 228 -6.54 18.24 -30.27
N THR A 229 -5.83 19.37 -30.20
CA THR A 229 -4.38 19.39 -30.00
C THR A 229 -4.08 19.50 -28.51
N PRO A 230 -3.77 18.42 -27.77
CA PRO A 230 -2.83 18.56 -26.66
C PRO A 230 -1.45 18.88 -27.28
N PRO A 231 -0.64 19.75 -26.68
CA PRO A 231 0.79 19.84 -26.96
C PRO A 231 1.47 18.50 -26.64
N LEU A 232 1.35 17.56 -27.57
CA LEU A 232 2.08 16.31 -27.57
C LEU A 232 3.48 16.60 -28.12
N GLN A 233 4.41 16.91 -27.23
CA GLN A 233 5.82 16.73 -27.55
C GLN A 233 6.12 15.22 -27.53
N ARG A 234 6.41 14.71 -28.74
CA ARG A 234 7.02 13.41 -29.10
C ARG A 234 6.96 12.31 -28.01
N HIS A 235 6.14 11.29 -28.28
CA HIS A 235 6.30 9.92 -27.76
C HIS A 235 6.50 9.82 -26.23
N THR A 236 5.61 10.42 -25.46
CA THR A 236 5.52 10.31 -24.00
C THR A 236 4.27 9.53 -23.59
N ALA A 237 4.34 8.82 -22.45
CA ALA A 237 3.15 8.54 -21.64
C ALA A 237 2.45 9.88 -21.39
N LEU A 238 1.22 9.99 -21.91
CA LEU A 238 0.25 11.09 -21.81
C LEU A 238 0.74 12.43 -21.21
N SER A 239 1.48 13.25 -21.97
CA SER A 239 1.57 14.68 -21.66
C SER A 239 0.30 15.40 -22.13
N LEU A 240 -0.74 15.42 -21.29
CA LEU A 240 -1.95 16.21 -21.54
C LEU A 240 -1.70 17.69 -21.18
N ASP A 241 -0.91 18.37 -22.01
CA ASP A 241 -0.68 19.80 -21.83
C ASP A 241 -2.00 20.55 -22.11
N THR A 242 -2.71 20.92 -21.04
CA THR A 242 -4.04 21.57 -21.11
C THR A 242 -3.89 23.08 -21.37
N THR A 243 -2.70 23.54 -21.76
CA THR A 243 -2.45 24.92 -22.19
C THR A 243 -3.01 25.24 -23.57
N SER A 244 -3.47 24.24 -24.36
CA SER A 244 -4.44 24.53 -25.40
C SER A 244 -5.78 24.83 -24.73
N SER A 245 -5.94 26.11 -24.43
CA SER A 245 -7.21 26.75 -24.14
C SER A 245 -8.35 25.95 -24.78
N ALA A 246 -9.26 25.44 -23.96
CA ALA A 246 -10.49 24.81 -24.42
C ALA A 246 -11.18 25.63 -25.54
N ASP A 247 -10.90 26.94 -25.62
CA ASP A 247 -11.28 27.91 -26.64
C ASP A 247 -10.92 27.56 -28.10
N ASN A 248 -10.05 26.58 -28.39
CA ASN A 248 -9.72 26.18 -29.78
C ASN A 248 -10.39 24.89 -30.28
N LEU A 249 -11.25 24.24 -29.49
CA LEU A 249 -12.05 23.09 -29.93
C LEU A 249 -13.27 23.58 -30.72
N SER A 250 -13.29 23.31 -32.03
CA SER A 250 -14.23 23.87 -33.00
C SER A 250 -15.62 23.20 -33.04
N GLY A 251 -16.05 22.55 -31.94
CA GLY A 251 -17.41 22.08 -31.77
C GLY A 251 -17.72 21.48 -30.38
N PRO A 252 -18.97 21.53 -29.89
CA PRO A 252 -19.38 20.94 -28.61
C PRO A 252 -19.21 19.41 -28.55
N ASN A 253 -19.25 18.72 -29.69
CA ASN A 253 -19.09 17.26 -29.75
C ASN A 253 -17.63 16.82 -29.47
N ASP A 254 -16.63 17.61 -29.86
CA ASP A 254 -15.22 17.24 -29.70
C ASP A 254 -14.77 17.23 -28.23
N ARG A 255 -15.29 18.18 -27.45
CA ARG A 255 -15.05 18.27 -26.00
C ARG A 255 -15.62 17.07 -25.26
N ILE A 256 -16.89 16.74 -25.54
CA ILE A 256 -17.59 15.59 -24.96
C ILE A 256 -16.77 14.31 -25.17
N VAL A 257 -16.30 14.13 -26.39
CA VAL A 257 -15.59 12.93 -26.79
C VAL A 257 -14.23 12.80 -26.10
N ALA A 258 -13.48 13.90 -25.95
CA ALA A 258 -12.25 13.91 -25.15
C ALA A 258 -12.51 13.57 -23.67
N ASP A 259 -13.61 14.08 -23.10
CA ASP A 259 -13.98 13.82 -21.71
C ASP A 259 -14.38 12.36 -21.48
N ILE A 260 -15.04 11.71 -22.47
CA ILE A 260 -15.32 10.27 -22.44
C ILE A 260 -14.02 9.46 -22.36
N LEU A 261 -13.05 9.73 -23.24
CA LEU A 261 -11.77 8.98 -23.24
C LEU A 261 -10.98 9.15 -21.94
N ARG A 262 -10.95 10.39 -21.42
CA ARG A 262 -10.34 10.68 -20.11
C ARG A 262 -11.04 9.91 -19.00
N PHE A 263 -12.37 9.93 -19.00
CA PHE A 263 -13.17 9.22 -18.00
C PHE A 263 -12.92 7.71 -18.05
N GLU A 264 -12.98 7.09 -19.22
CA GLU A 264 -12.78 5.64 -19.34
C GLU A 264 -11.37 5.21 -18.89
N THR A 265 -10.36 6.04 -19.17
CA THR A 265 -9.00 5.80 -18.66
C THR A 265 -8.94 5.87 -17.13
N ILE A 266 -9.52 6.92 -16.54
CA ILE A 266 -9.65 7.07 -15.08
C ILE A 266 -10.42 5.89 -14.46
N HIS A 267 -11.49 5.47 -15.12
CA HIS A 267 -12.38 4.43 -14.65
C HIS A 267 -11.71 3.06 -14.69
N ALA A 268 -10.96 2.74 -15.76
CA ALA A 268 -10.19 1.51 -15.87
C ALA A 268 -9.20 1.34 -14.71
N GLY A 269 -8.35 2.33 -14.46
CA GLY A 269 -7.41 2.26 -13.34
C GLY A 269 -8.08 2.23 -11.97
N SER A 270 -9.30 2.78 -11.85
CA SER A 270 -10.06 2.73 -10.60
C SER A 270 -10.48 1.33 -10.18
N TRP A 271 -10.53 0.37 -11.12
CA TRP A 271 -10.79 -1.04 -10.82
C TRP A 271 -9.69 -1.64 -9.93
N HIS A 272 -8.49 -1.05 -9.94
CA HIS A 272 -7.34 -1.48 -9.16
C HIS A 272 -7.07 -0.60 -7.94
N ASN A 273 -8.03 0.25 -7.53
CA ASN A 273 -7.84 1.19 -6.43
C ASN A 273 -7.54 0.54 -5.07
N GLN A 274 -8.06 -0.66 -4.84
CA GLN A 274 -8.01 -1.33 -3.54
C GLN A 274 -7.38 -2.71 -3.67
N TYR A 275 -6.93 -3.29 -2.55
CA TYR A 275 -6.43 -4.66 -2.49
C TYR A 275 -7.42 -5.65 -3.16
N PRO A 276 -6.97 -6.58 -4.02
CA PRO A 276 -5.57 -6.96 -4.27
C PRO A 276 -4.80 -6.12 -5.30
N GLY A 277 -5.39 -5.05 -5.83
CA GLY A 277 -4.82 -4.32 -6.94
C GLY A 277 -4.84 -5.14 -8.23
N ASP A 278 -3.94 -4.85 -9.16
CA ASP A 278 -3.86 -5.59 -10.43
C ASP A 278 -3.17 -6.94 -10.29
N THR A 279 -3.97 -8.00 -10.20
CA THR A 279 -3.48 -9.37 -10.01
C THR A 279 -2.84 -10.01 -11.24
N ARG A 280 -2.82 -9.34 -12.41
CA ARG A 280 -2.13 -9.81 -13.61
C ARG A 280 -0.60 -9.74 -13.46
N PHE A 281 -0.09 -8.97 -12.50
CA PHE A 281 1.32 -8.97 -12.12
C PHE A 281 1.56 -9.85 -10.90
N LYS A 282 2.66 -10.62 -10.91
CA LYS A 282 3.10 -11.45 -9.78
C LYS A 282 4.46 -10.97 -9.29
N LEU A 283 4.47 -10.23 -8.19
CA LEU A 283 5.70 -9.67 -7.61
C LEU A 283 6.41 -10.67 -6.69
N ASP A 284 7.74 -10.71 -6.78
CA ASP A 284 8.61 -11.43 -5.85
C ASP A 284 9.05 -10.51 -4.70
N LEU A 285 8.26 -10.49 -3.63
CA LEU A 285 8.58 -9.73 -2.42
C LEU A 285 9.86 -10.22 -1.72
N THR A 286 10.31 -11.45 -1.99
CA THR A 286 11.58 -11.96 -1.44
C THR A 286 12.80 -11.27 -2.05
N GLY A 287 12.62 -10.53 -3.16
CA GLY A 287 13.60 -9.67 -3.81
C GLY A 287 13.34 -8.17 -3.68
N LEU A 288 12.46 -7.74 -2.77
CA LEU A 288 12.13 -6.34 -2.59
C LEU A 288 13.36 -5.51 -2.17
N VAL A 289 13.56 -4.36 -2.84
CA VAL A 289 14.59 -3.38 -2.51
C VAL A 289 13.92 -2.06 -2.17
N SER A 290 14.14 -1.54 -0.97
CA SER A 290 13.50 -0.30 -0.52
C SER A 290 14.52 0.78 -0.16
N PHE A 291 14.29 1.98 -0.67
CA PHE A 291 14.99 3.20 -0.23
C PHE A 291 14.61 3.61 1.20
N TYR A 292 13.62 2.97 1.82
CA TYR A 292 13.32 3.11 3.25
C TYR A 292 14.13 2.15 4.14
N ASP A 293 14.91 1.23 3.58
CA ASP A 293 15.85 0.43 4.35
C ASP A 293 17.00 1.32 4.84
N THR A 294 16.99 1.63 6.14
CA THR A 294 17.99 2.49 6.79
C THR A 294 19.39 1.87 6.83
N THR A 295 19.51 0.55 6.63
CA THR A 295 20.81 -0.12 6.55
C THR A 295 21.39 -0.06 5.14
N LEU A 296 20.54 -0.01 4.12
CA LEU A 296 20.93 0.06 2.71
C LEU A 296 21.13 1.51 2.24
N ALA A 297 20.27 2.44 2.67
CA ALA A 297 20.30 3.84 2.28
C ALA A 297 20.24 4.81 3.50
N PRO A 298 21.20 4.74 4.43
CA PRO A 298 21.22 5.61 5.63
C PRO A 298 21.27 7.10 5.32
N SER A 299 21.86 7.53 4.19
CA SER A 299 21.92 8.94 3.78
C SER A 299 20.55 9.58 3.57
N LEU A 300 19.52 8.78 3.30
CA LEU A 300 18.16 9.27 3.14
C LEU A 300 17.42 9.53 4.46
N ILE A 301 17.98 9.14 5.62
CA ILE A 301 17.41 9.46 6.93
C ILE A 301 17.36 10.99 7.16
N PRO A 302 18.48 11.72 7.10
CA PRO A 302 18.44 13.18 7.23
C PRO A 302 17.66 13.86 6.09
N ALA A 303 17.66 13.29 4.88
CA ALA A 303 16.94 13.85 3.73
C ALA A 303 15.41 13.90 3.90
N ARG A 304 14.86 13.03 4.76
CA ARG A 304 13.43 12.91 5.07
C ARG A 304 13.02 13.59 6.37
N ARG A 305 13.98 13.99 7.21
CA ARG A 305 13.68 14.57 8.53
C ARG A 305 12.86 15.86 8.40
N GLY A 306 11.75 15.91 9.12
CA GLY A 306 10.86 17.08 9.16
C GLY A 306 10.02 17.30 7.90
N LYS A 307 10.04 16.35 6.96
CA LYS A 307 9.21 16.35 5.76
C LYS A 307 7.99 15.46 5.95
N GLU A 308 6.92 15.78 5.24
CA GLU A 308 5.80 14.85 5.09
C GLU A 308 6.15 13.79 4.04
N ARG A 309 5.42 12.66 4.07
CA ARG A 309 5.67 11.53 3.17
C ARG A 309 5.55 11.90 1.69
N TRP A 310 4.70 12.86 1.35
CA TRP A 310 4.57 13.43 -0.01
C TRP A 310 5.88 13.96 -0.57
N ASP A 311 6.75 14.47 0.30
CA ASP A 311 8.01 15.15 -0.05
C ASP A 311 9.23 14.23 0.16
N HIS A 312 9.01 12.98 0.53
CA HIS A 312 10.07 11.98 0.53
C HIS A 312 10.50 11.73 -0.92
N ARG A 313 11.82 11.75 -1.15
CA ARG A 313 12.40 11.51 -2.47
C ARG A 313 13.66 10.65 -2.35
N PRO A 314 13.81 9.62 -3.20
CA PRO A 314 15.07 8.90 -3.34
C PRO A 314 16.24 9.77 -3.84
N ALA A 315 15.96 10.87 -4.55
CA ALA A 315 16.99 11.76 -5.13
C ALA A 315 18.03 12.30 -4.13
N GLY A 316 17.72 12.34 -2.83
CA GLY A 316 18.65 12.79 -1.78
C GLY A 316 19.73 11.77 -1.38
N ILE A 317 19.83 10.64 -2.07
CA ILE A 317 20.73 9.53 -1.75
C ILE A 317 22.20 9.87 -2.02
N SER A 318 23.11 9.39 -1.16
CA SER A 318 24.54 9.49 -1.41
C SER A 318 25.02 8.56 -2.53
N ALA A 319 26.14 8.87 -3.17
CA ALA A 319 26.71 8.00 -4.21
C ALA A 319 27.07 6.59 -3.70
N THR A 320 27.54 6.48 -2.45
CA THR A 320 27.86 5.20 -1.81
C THR A 320 26.61 4.35 -1.63
N ASP A 321 25.55 4.94 -1.07
CA ASP A 321 24.28 4.23 -0.83
C ASP A 321 23.62 3.87 -2.15
N LEU A 322 23.66 4.74 -3.15
CA LEU A 322 23.12 4.44 -4.48
C LEU A 322 23.86 3.27 -5.14
N THR A 323 25.19 3.21 -4.99
CA THR A 323 25.97 2.06 -5.46
C THR A 323 25.54 0.78 -4.76
N ALA A 324 25.29 0.82 -3.44
CA ALA A 324 24.79 -0.32 -2.67
C ALA A 324 23.37 -0.74 -3.11
N VAL A 325 22.47 0.21 -3.36
CA VAL A 325 21.12 -0.05 -3.88
C VAL A 325 21.19 -0.71 -5.25
N LYS A 326 21.98 -0.17 -6.20
CA LYS A 326 22.15 -0.76 -7.54
C LYS A 326 22.72 -2.18 -7.47
N ALA A 327 23.71 -2.40 -6.60
CA ALA A 327 24.27 -3.73 -6.36
C ALA A 327 23.21 -4.69 -5.79
N ARG A 328 22.39 -4.24 -4.84
CA ARG A 328 21.29 -5.02 -4.27
C ARG A 328 20.23 -5.37 -5.31
N VAL A 329 19.86 -4.44 -6.19
CA VAL A 329 18.94 -4.70 -7.31
C VAL A 329 19.52 -5.77 -8.25
N GLY A 330 20.81 -5.67 -8.60
CA GLY A 330 21.48 -6.69 -9.41
C GLY A 330 21.52 -8.08 -8.74
N GLU A 331 21.79 -8.14 -7.43
CA GLU A 331 21.78 -9.38 -6.64
C GLU A 331 20.40 -10.06 -6.67
N VAL A 332 19.32 -9.30 -6.45
CA VAL A 332 17.96 -9.89 -6.44
C VAL A 332 17.51 -10.36 -7.82
N LEU A 333 17.96 -9.70 -8.90
CA LEU A 333 17.61 -10.03 -10.28
C LEU A 333 18.38 -11.22 -10.86
N THR A 334 19.58 -11.51 -10.33
CA THR A 334 20.44 -12.63 -10.77
C THR A 334 20.28 -13.88 -9.91
N ARG A 335 19.37 -13.84 -8.93
CA ARG A 335 19.13 -14.93 -8.00
C ARG A 335 18.60 -16.18 -8.74
N GLY A 336 19.19 -17.33 -8.44
CA GLY A 336 18.75 -18.60 -9.00
C GLY A 336 17.47 -19.14 -8.34
N PRO A 337 16.80 -20.11 -9.00
CA PRO A 337 15.55 -20.73 -8.51
C PRO A 337 15.72 -21.51 -7.19
N ASP A 338 16.94 -21.89 -6.80
CA ASP A 338 17.16 -22.55 -5.49
C ASP A 338 17.12 -21.57 -4.30
N SER A 339 16.86 -20.28 -4.55
CA SER A 339 16.83 -19.19 -3.57
C SER A 339 15.45 -18.51 -3.51
N ASP A 340 14.39 -19.32 -3.57
CA ASP A 340 12.96 -18.96 -3.49
C ASP A 340 12.52 -18.37 -2.13
N GLY A 341 13.48 -18.03 -1.27
CA GLY A 341 13.21 -17.50 0.07
C GLY A 341 12.52 -18.50 1.01
N SER A 342 11.80 -17.96 1.98
CA SER A 342 11.13 -18.74 3.03
C SER A 342 9.80 -19.36 2.60
N GLY A 343 9.20 -18.92 1.48
CA GLY A 343 7.88 -19.34 1.01
C GLY A 343 6.71 -18.68 1.77
N ILE A 344 6.97 -17.66 2.58
CA ILE A 344 5.95 -16.89 3.29
C ILE A 344 5.23 -15.96 2.30
N ASP A 345 3.90 -15.98 2.33
CA ASP A 345 3.10 -14.97 1.65
C ASP A 345 3.14 -13.65 2.44
N TRP A 346 4.14 -12.83 2.10
CA TRP A 346 4.36 -11.54 2.75
C TRP A 346 3.25 -10.53 2.47
N GLN A 347 2.68 -10.53 1.26
CA GLN A 347 1.59 -9.61 0.91
C GLN A 347 0.39 -9.90 1.81
N ALA A 348 -0.09 -11.15 1.84
CA ALA A 348 -1.20 -11.54 2.71
C ALA A 348 -0.91 -11.25 4.19
N SER A 349 0.32 -11.49 4.65
CA SER A 349 0.71 -11.25 6.05
C SER A 349 0.58 -9.77 6.46
N PHE A 350 0.87 -8.84 5.55
CA PHE A 350 0.75 -7.40 5.81
C PHE A 350 -0.72 -6.96 5.77
N HIS A 351 -1.48 -7.43 4.78
CA HIS A 351 -2.90 -7.12 4.65
C HIS A 351 -3.73 -7.59 5.85
N VAL A 352 -3.42 -8.75 6.44
CA VAL A 352 -4.10 -9.24 7.65
C VAL A 352 -4.00 -8.25 8.83
N ILE A 353 -2.91 -7.47 8.92
CA ILE A 353 -2.78 -6.43 9.94
C ILE A 353 -3.68 -5.24 9.60
N VAL A 354 -3.73 -4.82 8.34
CA VAL A 354 -4.61 -3.73 7.89
C VAL A 354 -6.09 -4.10 8.11
N ASP A 355 -6.54 -5.27 7.66
CA ASP A 355 -7.91 -5.78 7.87
C ASP A 355 -8.30 -5.81 9.35
N ARG A 356 -7.31 -6.09 10.23
CA ARG A 356 -7.57 -6.17 11.67
C ARG A 356 -7.74 -4.80 12.32
N TYR A 357 -7.06 -3.76 11.84
CA TYR A 357 -6.94 -2.50 12.57
C TYR A 357 -7.51 -1.28 11.86
N ALA A 358 -7.55 -1.23 10.53
CA ALA A 358 -7.90 -0.02 9.77
C ALA A 358 -9.28 0.54 10.15
N ASP A 359 -10.33 -0.27 10.03
CA ASP A 359 -11.71 0.14 10.35
C ASP A 359 -11.92 0.38 11.84
N ARG A 360 -11.23 -0.39 12.70
CA ARG A 360 -11.34 -0.26 14.16
C ARG A 360 -10.70 1.02 14.66
N LEU A 361 -9.55 1.40 14.12
CA LEU A 361 -8.88 2.66 14.40
C LEU A 361 -9.69 3.85 13.86
N GLU A 362 -10.28 3.73 12.67
CA GLU A 362 -11.15 4.76 12.11
C GLU A 362 -12.43 4.94 12.95
N THR A 363 -13.04 3.85 13.40
CA THR A 363 -14.20 3.87 14.33
C THR A 363 -13.81 4.50 15.66
N LEU A 364 -12.65 4.15 16.20
CA LEU A 364 -12.12 4.73 17.43
C LEU A 364 -11.93 6.25 17.29
N ALA A 365 -11.33 6.71 16.19
CA ALA A 365 -11.17 8.13 15.90
C ALA A 365 -12.51 8.86 15.74
N TYR A 366 -13.50 8.23 15.10
CA TYR A 366 -14.86 8.78 15.03
C TYR A 366 -15.46 8.97 16.43
N LEU A 367 -15.40 7.95 17.30
CA LEU A 367 -15.92 8.03 18.66
C LEU A 367 -15.17 9.07 19.50
N LEU A 368 -13.86 9.24 19.26
CA LEU A 368 -13.05 10.25 19.94
C LEU A 368 -13.40 11.67 19.49
N ASN A 369 -13.85 11.87 18.24
CA ASN A 369 -14.08 13.20 17.66
C ASN A 369 -15.56 13.63 17.57
N THR A 370 -16.51 12.70 17.71
CA THR A 370 -17.94 13.02 17.63
C THR A 370 -18.39 14.03 18.70
N THR A 371 -19.42 14.82 18.39
CA THR A 371 -20.06 15.78 19.29
C THR A 371 -21.51 15.41 19.60
N THR A 372 -21.90 14.14 19.37
CA THR A 372 -23.22 13.60 19.70
C THR A 372 -23.63 13.91 21.14
N PRO A 373 -24.95 14.00 21.43
CA PRO A 373 -25.49 14.42 22.72
C PRO A 373 -25.20 13.46 23.90
N ASP A 374 -24.42 12.40 23.70
CA ASP A 374 -24.01 11.48 24.76
C ASP A 374 -23.15 12.20 25.81
N THR A 375 -23.29 11.80 27.08
CA THR A 375 -22.41 12.31 28.13
C THR A 375 -20.97 11.85 27.88
N VAL A 376 -19.98 12.64 28.33
CA VAL A 376 -18.56 12.29 28.20
C VAL A 376 -18.26 10.92 28.81
N SER A 377 -18.92 10.57 29.92
CA SER A 377 -18.75 9.29 30.61
C SER A 377 -19.33 8.11 29.81
N GLU A 378 -20.48 8.26 29.15
CA GLU A 378 -21.02 7.23 28.24
C GLU A 378 -20.10 7.00 27.06
N ARG A 379 -19.61 8.09 26.45
CA ARG A 379 -18.64 8.02 25.35
C ARG A 379 -17.34 7.33 25.77
N ALA A 380 -16.81 7.66 26.94
CA ALA A 380 -15.61 7.02 27.48
C ALA A 380 -15.80 5.51 27.66
N ARG A 381 -16.99 5.05 28.10
CA ARG A 381 -17.33 3.62 28.20
C ARG A 381 -17.44 2.94 26.82
N LEU A 382 -17.98 3.62 25.82
CA LEU A 382 -18.03 3.12 24.44
C LEU A 382 -16.61 2.95 23.88
N ILE A 383 -15.75 3.95 24.04
CA ILE A 383 -14.35 3.90 23.61
C ILE A 383 -13.61 2.75 24.32
N GLN A 384 -13.74 2.64 25.65
CA GLN A 384 -13.14 1.55 26.41
C GLN A 384 -13.60 0.18 25.90
N THR A 385 -14.88 0.04 25.59
CA THR A 385 -15.45 -1.19 25.04
C THR A 385 -14.82 -1.52 23.68
N GLN A 386 -14.65 -0.52 22.79
CA GLN A 386 -13.99 -0.72 21.51
C GLN A 386 -12.52 -1.14 21.66
N LEU A 387 -11.77 -0.48 22.55
CA LEU A 387 -10.38 -0.84 22.87
C LEU A 387 -10.28 -2.29 23.38
N ARG A 388 -11.19 -2.69 24.29
CA ARG A 388 -11.29 -4.09 24.74
C ARG A 388 -11.62 -5.04 23.60
N ILE A 389 -12.55 -4.69 22.70
CA ILE A 389 -12.90 -5.54 21.55
C ILE A 389 -11.68 -5.78 20.66
N MET A 390 -10.91 -4.72 20.36
CA MET A 390 -9.67 -4.83 19.58
C MET A 390 -8.66 -5.80 20.23
N LEU A 391 -8.60 -5.83 21.56
CA LEU A 391 -7.64 -6.62 22.33
C LEU A 391 -8.17 -7.96 22.83
N THR A 392 -9.46 -8.25 22.68
CA THR A 392 -10.13 -9.43 23.27
C THR A 392 -9.38 -10.75 23.01
N PRO A 393 -8.82 -11.02 21.80
CA PRO A 393 -8.05 -12.24 21.55
C PRO A 393 -6.72 -12.35 22.33
N TYR A 394 -6.26 -11.27 22.96
CA TYR A 394 -4.95 -11.12 23.59
C TYR A 394 -5.00 -10.82 25.09
N ILE A 395 -6.15 -10.40 25.62
CA ILE A 395 -6.32 -10.12 27.05
C ILE A 395 -6.23 -11.45 27.82
N LEU A 396 -5.17 -11.59 28.63
CA LEU A 396 -5.00 -12.74 29.52
C LEU A 396 -5.92 -12.61 30.73
N TYR A 397 -6.43 -13.74 31.23
CA TYR A 397 -7.25 -13.77 32.46
C TYR A 397 -6.53 -13.12 33.66
N THR A 398 -5.21 -13.29 33.72
CA THR A 398 -4.32 -12.77 34.77
C THR A 398 -3.89 -11.31 34.55
N ALA A 399 -4.19 -10.70 33.40
CA ALA A 399 -3.84 -9.31 33.13
C ALA A 399 -4.80 -8.37 33.85
N ARG A 400 -4.49 -8.08 35.13
CA ARG A 400 -5.27 -7.18 35.99
C ARG A 400 -4.33 -6.31 36.84
N PRO A 401 -4.72 -5.05 37.15
CA PRO A 401 -3.98 -4.21 38.09
C PRO A 401 -3.83 -4.87 39.46
N THR A 402 -2.69 -4.68 40.13
CA THR A 402 -2.49 -5.17 41.51
C THR A 402 -2.92 -4.09 42.50
N PRO A 403 -3.84 -4.37 43.45
CA PRO A 403 -4.27 -3.38 44.46
C PRO A 403 -3.12 -2.96 45.39
N GLY A 404 -3.08 -1.67 45.78
CA GLY A 404 -2.29 -1.18 46.93
C GLY A 404 -0.82 -0.85 46.70
N ARG A 405 -0.30 -0.88 45.46
CA ARG A 405 1.06 -0.36 45.18
C ARG A 405 0.98 1.11 44.79
N SER A 406 1.46 1.99 45.68
CA SER A 406 1.87 3.36 45.34
C SER A 406 2.92 3.28 44.22
N SER A 407 2.50 3.42 42.97
CA SER A 407 3.37 3.32 41.81
C SER A 407 3.71 4.71 41.30
N THR A 408 5.00 4.96 41.09
CA THR A 408 5.46 5.95 40.12
C THR A 408 4.83 5.65 38.75
N ALA A 409 4.62 6.66 37.91
CA ALA A 409 3.87 6.55 36.64
C ALA A 409 4.40 5.48 35.65
N SER A 410 5.61 4.93 35.84
CA SER A 410 6.16 3.85 35.00
C SER A 410 5.83 2.43 35.48
N ASP A 411 5.42 2.24 36.75
CA ASP A 411 5.12 0.90 37.32
C ASP A 411 3.64 0.51 37.19
N SER A 412 2.76 1.45 36.82
CA SER A 412 1.30 1.28 36.84
C SER A 412 0.75 0.29 35.80
N ASP A 413 1.46 0.11 34.67
CA ASP A 413 0.93 -0.63 33.51
C ASP A 413 1.67 -1.95 33.24
N THR A 414 2.54 -2.35 34.17
CA THR A 414 3.34 -3.59 34.06
C THR A 414 2.47 -4.84 33.88
N TRP A 415 1.27 -4.86 34.44
CA TRP A 415 0.29 -5.93 34.31
C TRP A 415 -0.29 -6.07 32.89
N ALA A 416 -0.23 -5.02 32.06
CA ALA A 416 -0.72 -5.01 30.68
C ALA A 416 0.35 -5.44 29.67
N LEU A 417 1.64 -5.50 30.06
CA LEU A 417 2.75 -5.89 29.20
C LEU A 417 2.58 -7.27 28.53
N PRO A 418 2.07 -8.32 29.21
CA PRO A 418 1.82 -9.61 28.56
C PRO A 418 0.77 -9.52 27.43
N VAL A 419 -0.24 -8.64 27.56
CA VAL A 419 -1.26 -8.39 26.53
C VAL A 419 -0.63 -7.70 25.33
N TRP A 420 0.22 -6.69 25.57
CA TRP A 420 0.98 -6.03 24.51
C TRP A 420 1.87 -7.02 23.75
N LYS A 421 2.66 -7.82 24.47
CA LYS A 421 3.52 -8.84 23.85
C LYS A 421 2.71 -9.85 23.03
N GLY A 422 1.59 -10.32 23.57
CA GLY A 422 0.68 -11.24 22.87
C GLY A 422 0.13 -10.65 21.58
N CYS A 423 -0.40 -9.43 21.64
CA CYS A 423 -0.93 -8.70 20.48
C CYS A 423 0.15 -8.46 19.41
N ALA A 424 1.30 -7.93 19.82
CA ALA A 424 2.35 -7.48 18.91
C ALA A 424 3.06 -8.62 18.18
N THR A 425 3.15 -9.80 18.81
CA THR A 425 3.92 -10.93 18.25
C THR A 425 3.04 -12.03 17.66
N LYS A 426 1.70 -11.94 17.78
CA LYS A 426 0.81 -13.05 17.42
C LYS A 426 1.03 -13.60 16.00
N HIS A 427 1.24 -12.69 15.05
CA HIS A 427 1.33 -13.01 13.63
C HIS A 427 2.72 -13.53 13.23
N THR A 428 3.78 -13.20 13.99
CA THR A 428 5.17 -13.40 13.56
C THR A 428 5.98 -14.29 14.52
N ALA A 429 5.51 -14.56 15.73
CA ALA A 429 6.25 -15.35 16.73
C ALA A 429 6.72 -16.71 16.21
N HIS A 430 5.89 -17.39 15.41
CA HIS A 430 6.22 -18.68 14.81
C HIS A 430 7.36 -18.57 13.78
N ILE A 431 7.45 -17.44 13.07
CA ILE A 431 8.49 -17.15 12.09
C ILE A 431 9.84 -16.98 12.80
N HIS A 432 9.87 -16.24 13.91
CA HIS A 432 11.06 -16.06 14.75
C HIS A 432 11.50 -17.35 15.43
N ALA A 433 10.54 -18.19 15.83
CA ALA A 433 10.82 -19.44 16.53
C ALA A 433 11.24 -20.59 15.61
N SER A 434 11.13 -20.44 14.28
CA SER A 434 11.42 -21.50 13.30
C SER A 434 12.82 -21.32 12.69
N PRO A 435 13.83 -22.12 13.09
CA PRO A 435 15.17 -22.04 12.50
C PRO A 435 15.16 -22.30 10.99
N THR A 436 14.27 -23.18 10.52
CA THR A 436 14.13 -23.51 9.10
C THR A 436 13.65 -22.33 8.26
N LEU A 437 12.67 -21.56 8.76
CA LEU A 437 12.24 -20.34 8.08
C LEU A 437 13.36 -19.30 8.13
N GLN A 438 13.95 -19.09 9.31
CA GLN A 438 15.02 -18.12 9.51
C GLN A 438 16.25 -18.40 8.64
N SER A 439 16.63 -19.66 8.40
CA SER A 439 17.78 -20.00 7.56
C SER A 439 17.53 -19.79 6.06
N ARG A 440 16.26 -19.85 5.63
CA ARG A 440 15.86 -19.68 4.23
C ARG A 440 15.54 -18.23 3.87
N MET A 441 15.34 -17.36 4.85
CA MET A 441 14.98 -15.97 4.60
C MET A 441 16.06 -15.18 3.86
N THR A 442 15.64 -14.52 2.79
CA THR A 442 16.47 -13.52 2.11
C THR A 442 16.67 -12.28 2.98
N VAL A 443 17.58 -11.39 2.57
CA VAL A 443 17.77 -10.09 3.23
C VAL A 443 16.47 -9.26 3.18
N SER A 444 15.78 -9.26 2.03
CA SER A 444 14.50 -8.57 1.87
C SER A 444 13.41 -9.15 2.78
N GLU A 445 13.34 -10.47 2.94
CA GLU A 445 12.37 -11.09 3.85
C GLU A 445 12.62 -10.72 5.32
N ARG A 446 13.89 -10.55 5.74
CA ARG A 446 14.20 -10.05 7.09
C ARG A 446 13.78 -8.60 7.28
N LEU A 447 13.92 -7.78 6.24
CA LEU A 447 13.43 -6.40 6.21
C LEU A 447 11.90 -6.38 6.35
N LEU A 448 11.20 -7.24 5.60
CA LEU A 448 9.75 -7.38 5.65
C LEU A 448 9.27 -7.85 7.03
N LEU A 449 9.90 -8.87 7.62
CA LEU A 449 9.59 -9.33 8.97
C LEU A 449 9.75 -8.21 9.99
N THR A 450 10.83 -7.44 9.89
CA THR A 450 11.11 -6.29 10.76
C THR A 450 10.06 -5.20 10.60
N ALA A 451 9.64 -4.89 9.35
CA ALA A 451 8.62 -3.91 9.05
C ALA A 451 7.25 -4.31 9.64
N LEU A 452 6.87 -5.57 9.47
CA LEU A 452 5.65 -6.16 10.02
C LEU A 452 5.64 -6.13 11.55
N ASP A 453 6.72 -6.59 12.18
CA ASP A 453 6.86 -6.63 13.64
C ASP A 453 6.78 -5.24 14.26
N LYS A 454 7.54 -4.28 13.74
CA LYS A 454 7.62 -2.94 14.33
C LYS A 454 6.31 -2.17 14.16
N THR A 455 5.66 -2.29 13.00
CA THR A 455 4.36 -1.67 12.76
C THR A 455 3.27 -2.26 13.64
N ASN A 456 3.13 -3.59 13.68
CA ASN A 456 2.12 -4.23 14.53
C ASN A 456 2.42 -4.01 16.03
N ARG A 457 3.69 -3.98 16.43
CA ARG A 457 4.09 -3.67 17.80
C ARG A 457 3.62 -2.28 18.23
N GLU A 458 3.76 -1.27 17.36
CA GLU A 458 3.35 0.10 17.68
C GLU A 458 1.83 0.24 17.78
N ILE A 459 1.09 -0.36 16.84
CA ILE A 459 -0.38 -0.43 16.91
C ILE A 459 -0.80 -1.04 18.25
N CYS A 460 -0.28 -2.22 18.58
CA CYS A 460 -0.59 -2.90 19.82
C CYS A 460 -0.15 -2.12 21.06
N ARG A 461 0.99 -1.40 21.02
CA ARG A 461 1.47 -0.59 22.14
C ARG A 461 0.46 0.50 22.48
N VAL A 462 0.04 1.27 21.47
CA VAL A 462 -0.90 2.38 21.65
C VAL A 462 -2.27 1.87 22.10
N VAL A 463 -2.81 0.83 21.44
CA VAL A 463 -4.13 0.29 21.80
C VAL A 463 -4.12 -0.29 23.23
N VAL A 464 -3.06 -1.00 23.63
CA VAL A 464 -2.94 -1.53 25.01
C VAL A 464 -2.74 -0.41 26.03
N LYS A 465 -1.92 0.60 25.72
CA LYS A 465 -1.74 1.78 26.59
C LYS A 465 -3.08 2.48 26.83
N MET A 466 -3.84 2.72 25.77
CA MET A 466 -5.16 3.34 25.87
C MET A 466 -6.12 2.48 26.71
N TRP A 467 -6.19 1.17 26.43
CA TRP A 467 -7.04 0.24 27.17
C TRP A 467 -6.69 0.19 28.67
N ALA A 468 -5.39 0.12 29.00
CA ALA A 468 -4.90 0.09 30.38
C ALA A 468 -5.26 1.39 31.13
N ALA A 469 -5.13 2.54 30.48
CA ALA A 469 -5.55 3.83 31.06
C ALA A 469 -7.04 3.85 31.38
N GLY A 470 -7.90 3.26 30.54
CA GLY A 470 -9.33 3.14 30.84
C GLY A 470 -9.66 2.13 31.92
N VAL A 471 -8.88 1.06 32.06
CA VAL A 471 -8.98 0.13 33.21
C VAL A 471 -8.68 0.88 34.50
N HIS A 472 -7.58 1.65 34.57
CA HIS A 472 -7.22 2.47 35.72
C HIS A 472 -8.24 3.56 36.04
N ALA A 473 -8.94 4.06 35.01
CA ALA A 473 -10.03 5.00 35.19
C ALA A 473 -11.32 4.34 35.71
N GLY A 474 -11.44 3.01 35.76
CA GLY A 474 -12.69 2.32 36.13
C GLY A 474 -13.74 2.28 35.02
N LEU A 475 -13.31 2.42 33.76
CA LEU A 475 -14.19 2.39 32.58
C LEU A 475 -14.47 0.96 32.08
N ASP A 476 -13.62 -0.02 32.42
CA ASP A 476 -13.76 -1.40 31.95
C ASP A 476 -14.67 -2.21 32.89
N PRO A 477 -15.88 -2.61 32.45
CA PRO A 477 -16.83 -3.29 33.33
C PRO A 477 -16.41 -4.72 33.70
N PHE A 478 -15.43 -5.29 33.00
CA PHE A 478 -14.97 -6.67 33.22
C PHE A 478 -13.71 -6.75 34.09
N ILE A 479 -13.05 -5.62 34.36
CA ILE A 479 -11.94 -5.50 35.32
C ILE A 479 -12.33 -4.42 36.33
N PRO A 480 -13.18 -4.74 37.31
CA PRO A 480 -13.57 -3.79 38.34
C PRO A 480 -12.36 -3.44 39.20
N LEU A 481 -12.18 -2.14 39.46
CA LEU A 481 -11.29 -1.66 40.50
C LEU A 481 -12.07 -1.63 41.82
N GLU A 482 -11.62 -2.41 42.79
CA GLU A 482 -12.15 -2.36 44.15
C GLU A 482 -11.55 -1.11 44.84
N SER A 483 -12.41 -0.26 45.42
CA SER A 483 -11.95 0.75 46.39
C SER A 483 -11.60 0.08 47.72
N ASP A 484 -10.76 0.72 48.54
CA ASP A 484 -10.41 0.23 49.90
C ASP A 484 -11.66 -0.03 50.78
N ASP A 485 -12.81 0.57 50.45
CA ASP A 485 -14.09 0.43 51.15
C ASP A 485 -15.09 -0.53 50.48
N GLY A 486 -14.65 -1.32 49.48
CA GLY A 486 -15.48 -2.34 48.81
C GLY A 486 -16.63 -1.79 47.95
N HIS A 487 -16.66 -0.48 47.69
CA HIS A 487 -17.65 0.16 46.82
C HIS A 487 -17.08 0.35 45.40
N ALA A 488 -17.93 0.26 44.38
CA ALA A 488 -17.54 0.56 43.00
C ALA A 488 -17.16 2.05 42.89
N THR A 489 -15.93 2.34 42.49
CA THR A 489 -15.44 3.71 42.31
C THR A 489 -16.31 4.42 41.26
N THR A 490 -17.03 5.46 41.68
CA THR A 490 -17.84 6.25 40.75
C THR A 490 -16.91 7.13 39.93
N LEU A 491 -16.93 6.94 38.61
CA LEU A 491 -16.11 7.66 37.65
C LEU A 491 -16.28 9.18 37.82
N ALA A 492 -15.23 9.91 38.22
CA ALA A 492 -15.32 11.37 38.22
C ALA A 492 -15.36 11.88 36.78
N LEU A 493 -16.20 12.89 36.51
CA LEU A 493 -16.32 13.50 35.19
C LEU A 493 -14.96 14.06 34.69
N GLN A 494 -14.14 14.59 35.61
CA GLN A 494 -12.80 15.09 35.29
C GLN A 494 -11.84 13.99 34.83
N ASP A 495 -11.89 12.81 35.44
CA ASP A 495 -11.06 11.67 35.01
C ASP A 495 -11.50 11.17 33.63
N SER A 496 -12.81 11.17 33.35
CA SER A 496 -13.36 10.84 32.03
C SER A 496 -12.83 11.78 30.94
N LEU A 497 -12.84 13.08 31.21
CA LEU A 497 -12.38 14.12 30.29
C LEU A 497 -10.89 13.98 29.98
N ARG A 498 -10.07 13.75 31.02
CA ARG A 498 -8.62 13.58 30.87
C ARG A 498 -8.27 12.34 30.05
N VAL A 499 -8.88 11.19 30.37
CA VAL A 499 -8.61 9.93 29.66
C VAL A 499 -9.00 10.03 28.18
N VAL A 500 -10.16 10.60 27.87
CA VAL A 500 -10.60 10.79 26.48
C VAL A 500 -9.69 11.76 25.72
N HIS A 501 -9.22 12.82 26.37
CA HIS A 501 -8.24 13.75 25.78
C HIS A 501 -6.93 13.03 25.43
N ASP A 502 -6.37 12.26 26.36
CA ASP A 502 -5.11 11.55 26.16
C ASP A 502 -5.25 10.45 25.09
N TRP A 503 -6.40 9.75 25.08
CA TRP A 503 -6.76 8.80 24.03
C TRP A 503 -6.85 9.43 22.66
N ARG A 504 -7.44 10.62 22.54
CA ARG A 504 -7.49 11.35 21.25
C ARG A 504 -6.08 11.63 20.76
N ALA A 505 -5.23 12.18 21.63
CA ALA A 505 -3.85 12.50 21.28
C ALA A 505 -3.03 11.25 20.89
N ASP A 506 -3.22 10.11 21.57
CA ASP A 506 -2.56 8.85 21.24
C ASP A 506 -3.06 8.24 19.91
N ALA A 507 -4.38 8.26 19.67
CA ALA A 507 -4.98 7.77 18.43
C ALA A 507 -4.56 8.63 17.23
N ASP A 508 -4.62 9.96 17.36
CA ASP A 508 -4.22 10.89 16.30
C ASP A 508 -2.73 10.71 15.94
N ARG A 509 -1.86 10.55 16.94
CA ARG A 509 -0.42 10.25 16.70
C ARG A 509 -0.21 8.92 15.99
N LEU A 510 -0.91 7.86 16.40
CA LEU A 510 -0.78 6.55 15.76
C LEU A 510 -1.27 6.59 14.32
N MET A 511 -2.47 7.14 14.08
CA MET A 511 -3.03 7.24 12.74
C MET A 511 -2.19 8.13 11.84
N SER A 512 -1.65 9.24 12.35
CA SER A 512 -0.69 10.06 11.60
C SER A 512 0.63 9.35 11.32
N TRP A 513 1.08 8.44 12.19
CA TRP A 513 2.32 7.67 12.00
C TRP A 513 2.13 6.54 10.98
N LEU A 514 0.99 5.84 11.02
CA LEU A 514 0.63 4.81 10.05
C LEU A 514 0.32 5.40 8.67
N ASP A 515 -0.43 6.52 8.68
CA ASP A 515 -0.81 7.31 7.51
C ASP A 515 -1.39 6.47 6.34
N TRP A 516 -2.21 5.46 6.66
CA TRP A 516 -2.70 4.50 5.67
C TRP A 516 -3.67 5.12 4.66
N ALA A 517 -3.52 4.76 3.39
CA ALA A 517 -4.35 5.24 2.28
C ALA A 517 -5.83 4.84 2.39
N VAL A 518 -6.16 3.74 3.06
CA VAL A 518 -7.54 3.25 3.26
C VAL A 518 -8.45 4.23 3.99
N TRP A 519 -7.87 5.14 4.79
CA TRP A 519 -8.64 6.19 5.50
C TRP A 519 -8.94 7.41 4.61
N VAL A 520 -8.24 7.56 3.49
CA VAL A 520 -8.49 8.62 2.51
C VAL A 520 -9.57 8.15 1.56
N LYS A 521 -10.77 8.68 1.76
CA LYS A 521 -11.97 8.34 0.99
C LYS A 521 -12.91 9.53 0.93
N CYS A 522 -13.81 9.52 -0.06
CA CYS A 522 -14.84 10.54 -0.18
C CYS A 522 -15.80 10.47 1.00
N ARG A 523 -16.06 11.63 1.61
CA ARG A 523 -16.97 11.77 2.75
C ARG A 523 -17.90 12.98 2.50
N PRO A 524 -19.22 12.79 2.38
CA PRO A 524 -19.94 11.51 2.37
C PRO A 524 -19.51 10.60 1.20
N ALA A 525 -19.88 9.31 1.28
CA ALA A 525 -19.67 8.38 0.16
C ALA A 525 -20.38 8.89 -1.10
N CYS A 526 -19.77 8.68 -2.26
CA CYS A 526 -20.30 9.15 -3.54
C CYS A 526 -21.62 8.46 -3.91
N GLY A 527 -22.47 9.17 -4.67
CA GLY A 527 -23.72 8.62 -5.18
C GLY A 527 -23.50 7.51 -6.23
N VAL A 528 -24.58 6.86 -6.66
CA VAL A 528 -24.52 5.79 -7.68
C VAL A 528 -24.08 6.29 -9.06
N GLU A 529 -24.27 7.58 -9.35
CA GLU A 529 -23.79 8.22 -10.58
C GLU A 529 -22.37 8.79 -10.46
N GLU A 530 -21.73 8.60 -9.32
CA GLU A 530 -20.43 9.19 -9.00
C GLU A 530 -19.44 8.14 -8.50
N MET A 531 -18.17 8.31 -8.83
CA MET A 531 -17.09 7.52 -8.25
C MET A 531 -16.20 8.40 -7.39
N CYS A 532 -15.65 7.82 -6.33
CA CYS A 532 -14.63 8.49 -5.56
C CYS A 532 -13.32 8.47 -6.33
N TYR A 533 -12.72 9.63 -6.53
CA TYR A 533 -11.47 9.79 -7.25
C TYR A 533 -10.50 10.65 -6.44
N LEU A 534 -9.22 10.33 -6.52
CA LEU A 534 -8.14 11.12 -5.96
C LEU A 534 -7.50 11.90 -7.10
N PRO A 535 -7.71 13.23 -7.21
CA PRO A 535 -7.17 14.03 -8.31
C PRO A 535 -5.67 13.85 -8.45
N THR A 536 -5.20 13.51 -9.64
CA THR A 536 -3.80 13.20 -9.93
C THR A 536 -3.48 13.41 -11.41
N TRP A 537 -2.19 13.59 -11.70
CA TRP A 537 -1.64 13.66 -13.06
C TRP A 537 -2.07 12.43 -13.89
N PRO A 538 -2.35 12.60 -15.21
CA PRO A 538 -2.24 13.83 -16.00
C PRO A 538 -3.50 14.70 -15.93
N PHE A 539 -4.57 14.18 -15.34
CA PHE A 539 -5.86 14.85 -15.21
C PHE A 539 -5.80 15.89 -14.08
N PHE A 540 -6.66 16.91 -14.11
CA PHE A 540 -6.75 17.91 -13.02
C PHE A 540 -5.51 18.78 -12.75
N TRP A 541 -4.49 18.75 -13.61
CA TRP A 541 -3.23 19.48 -13.45
C TRP A 541 -3.36 21.02 -13.55
N HIS A 542 -4.46 21.53 -14.11
CA HIS A 542 -4.66 22.96 -14.42
C HIS A 542 -5.94 23.58 -13.84
N GLU A 543 -6.64 22.93 -12.92
CA GLU A 543 -7.95 23.44 -12.42
C GLU A 543 -7.90 24.75 -11.61
N GLY A 544 -6.76 25.45 -11.52
CA GLY A 544 -6.71 26.89 -11.21
C GLY A 544 -7.28 27.33 -9.86
N ARG A 545 -7.75 26.40 -9.02
CA ARG A 545 -8.15 26.64 -7.65
C ARG A 545 -6.87 26.75 -6.84
N LYS A 546 -6.57 27.97 -6.40
CA LYS A 546 -5.44 28.34 -5.52
C LYS A 546 -5.30 27.47 -4.25
N ASP A 547 -6.31 26.64 -3.95
CA ASP A 547 -6.39 25.80 -2.76
C ASP A 547 -6.21 24.29 -3.02
N GLU A 548 -6.24 23.82 -4.29
CA GLU A 548 -6.03 22.40 -4.64
C GLU A 548 -4.56 22.15 -4.99
N ARG A 549 -3.73 21.98 -3.96
CA ARG A 549 -2.34 21.52 -4.16
C ARG A 549 -2.36 20.06 -4.61
N TRP A 550 -2.03 19.79 -5.88
CA TRP A 550 -1.70 18.45 -6.40
C TRP A 550 -0.63 17.74 -5.56
N GLU A 551 0.15 18.50 -4.79
CA GLU A 551 1.10 17.97 -3.83
C GLU A 551 0.44 17.14 -2.73
N ARG A 552 -0.84 17.43 -2.41
CA ARG A 552 -1.65 16.84 -1.33
C ARG A 552 -3.11 16.64 -1.76
N PRO A 553 -3.39 15.79 -2.77
CA PRO A 553 -4.71 15.59 -3.33
C PRO A 553 -5.74 15.19 -2.27
N GLN A 554 -6.95 15.72 -2.41
CA GLN A 554 -8.09 15.38 -1.57
C GLN A 554 -9.12 14.60 -2.40
N PRO A 555 -9.68 13.51 -1.86
CA PRO A 555 -10.64 12.70 -2.60
C PRO A 555 -11.93 13.48 -2.85
N ARG A 556 -12.47 13.38 -4.06
CA ARG A 556 -13.76 13.97 -4.45
C ARG A 556 -14.59 13.01 -5.28
N CYS A 557 -15.89 13.22 -5.25
CA CYS A 557 -16.80 12.50 -6.13
C CYS A 557 -16.75 13.13 -7.51
N ILE A 558 -16.55 12.31 -8.55
CA ILE A 558 -16.64 12.71 -9.97
C ILE A 558 -17.76 11.92 -10.63
N ARG A 559 -18.44 12.52 -11.62
CA ARG A 559 -19.57 11.87 -12.30
C ARG A 559 -19.10 10.78 -13.27
N ARG A 560 -19.88 9.69 -13.35
CA ARG A 560 -19.70 8.59 -14.31
C ARG A 560 -20.30 8.85 -15.69
N PHE A 561 -21.15 9.87 -15.81
CA PHE A 561 -21.89 10.17 -17.03
C PHE A 561 -21.91 11.68 -17.29
N GLU A 562 -22.18 12.04 -18.54
CA GLU A 562 -22.27 13.44 -18.94
C GLU A 562 -23.33 14.26 -18.16
N PRO A 563 -23.10 15.58 -18.01
CA PRO A 563 -21.83 16.25 -18.23
C PRO A 563 -20.78 15.79 -17.21
N TYR A 564 -19.56 15.52 -17.67
CA TYR A 564 -18.40 15.25 -16.84
C TYR A 564 -17.86 16.55 -16.22
N SER A 565 -18.75 17.38 -15.66
CA SER A 565 -18.51 18.80 -15.29
C SER A 565 -17.53 19.02 -14.14
N GLN A 566 -16.64 18.06 -13.87
CA GLN A 566 -15.67 17.97 -12.80
C GLN A 566 -14.47 17.07 -13.19
N LEU A 567 -14.25 16.81 -14.50
CA LEU A 567 -13.06 16.16 -15.08
C LEU A 567 -12.01 17.17 -15.56
#